data_AF-A0A519ZU94-F1
#
_entry.id   AF-A0A519ZU94-F1
#
_cell.length_a   1.000
_cell.length_b   1.000
_cell.length_c   1.000
_cell.angle_alpha   90.00
_cell.angle_beta   90.00
_cell.angle_gamma   90.00
#
_symmetry.space_group_name_H-M   'P 1'
#
loop_
_entity.id
_entity.type
_entity.pdbx_description
1 polymer ?
#
loop_
_entity_poly.entity_id
_entity_poly.type
_entity_poly.pdbx_seq_one_letter_code
_entity_poly.pdbx_strand_id
1 'polypeptide(L)'
;MTSKQGILICGHGSRDKEGTAGFQELVAGLVPRYPDRIIDYGFLEFAHPIYAAAVERMYQQAAFLTGHGRVAGLGLLHHLAGQLQ
;
A
#
# COMPACT_ATOMS: atom_id res chain seq x y z
N MET A 1 13.58 -9.31 -20.25
CA MET A 1 12.52 -8.36 -19.83
C MET A 1 12.31 -8.53 -18.34
N THR A 2 12.59 -7.50 -17.53
CA THR A 2 12.48 -7.58 -16.07
C THR A 2 11.07 -7.20 -15.64
N SER A 3 10.24 -8.20 -15.34
CA SER A 3 8.91 -8.00 -14.77
C SER A 3 9.04 -7.45 -13.35
N LYS A 4 9.01 -6.12 -13.20
CA LYS A 4 9.00 -5.44 -11.89
C LYS A 4 7.65 -5.70 -11.22
N GLN A 5 7.65 -6.42 -10.10
CA GLN A 5 6.42 -6.79 -9.38
C GLN A 5 6.05 -5.68 -8.38
N GLY A 6 4.77 -5.35 -8.31
CA GLY A 6 4.23 -4.40 -7.33
C GLY A 6 3.71 -5.10 -6.06
N ILE A 7 3.86 -4.44 -4.91
CA ILE A 7 3.32 -4.83 -3.61
C ILE A 7 2.36 -3.73 -3.17
N LEU A 8 1.06 -4.03 -3.18
CA LEU A 8 0.03 -3.11 -2.70
C LEU A 8 -0.31 -3.44 -1.25
N ILE A 9 -0.07 -2.49 -0.35
CA ILE A 9 -0.33 -2.67 1.08
C ILE A 9 -1.76 -2.20 1.37
N CYS A 10 -2.57 -3.11 1.89
CA CYS A 10 -3.93 -2.81 2.30
C CYS A 10 -3.95 -2.41 3.78
N GLY A 11 -4.33 -1.17 4.04
CA GLY A 11 -4.75 -0.74 5.38
C GLY A 11 -6.28 -0.81 5.50
N HIS A 12 -6.81 -1.05 6.69
CA HIS A 12 -8.24 -0.91 6.91
C HIS A 12 -8.68 0.57 6.78
N GLY A 13 -7.83 1.45 7.30
CA GLY A 13 -8.05 2.89 7.43
C GLY A 13 -8.72 3.26 8.75
N SER A 14 -8.45 4.47 9.21
CA SER A 14 -8.83 4.97 10.53
C SER A 14 -9.41 6.38 10.42
N ARG A 15 -10.34 6.71 11.32
CA ARG A 15 -10.79 8.09 11.51
C ARG A 15 -9.79 8.93 12.32
N ASP A 16 -8.93 8.25 13.07
CA ASP A 16 -7.79 8.88 13.72
C ASP A 16 -6.67 9.15 12.70
N LYS A 17 -6.24 10.40 12.66
CA LYS A 17 -5.18 10.87 11.76
C LYS A 17 -3.82 10.32 12.17
N GLU A 18 -3.57 10.12 13.46
CA GLU A 18 -2.29 9.57 13.93
C GLU A 18 -2.14 8.10 13.52
N GLY A 19 -3.19 7.30 13.69
CA GLY A 19 -3.21 5.92 13.18
C GLY A 19 -3.02 5.83 11.66
N THR A 20 -3.58 6.77 10.89
CA THR A 20 -3.37 6.84 9.44
C THR A 20 -1.93 7.22 9.08
N ALA A 21 -1.36 8.21 9.78
CA ALA A 21 0.02 8.68 9.58
C ALA A 21 1.05 7.59 9.92
N GLY A 22 0.89 6.89 11.04
CA GLY A 22 1.78 5.80 11.44
C GLY A 22 1.77 4.64 10.43
N PHE A 23 0.61 4.32 9.87
CA PHE A 23 0.54 3.36 8.76
C PHE A 23 1.32 3.86 7.53
N GLN A 24 1.18 5.12 7.14
CA GLN A 24 1.90 5.70 6.00
C GLN A 24 3.42 5.69 6.23
N GLU A 25 3.87 5.97 7.45
CA GLU A 25 5.28 5.88 7.83
C GLU A 25 5.82 4.45 7.75
N LEU A 26 5.04 3.46 8.19
CA LEU A 26 5.38 2.06 8.03
C LEU A 26 5.57 1.70 6.54
N VAL A 27 4.63 2.10 5.68
CA VAL A 27 4.72 1.87 4.22
C VAL A 27 5.97 2.55 3.65
N ALA A 28 6.25 3.80 4.02
CA ALA A 28 7.44 4.53 3.59
C ALA A 28 8.73 3.81 3.99
N GLY A 29 8.76 3.21 5.18
CA GLY A 29 9.88 2.38 5.64
C GLY A 29 10.10 1.08 4.85
N LEU A 30 9.11 0.60 4.10
CA LEU A 30 9.24 -0.59 3.26
C LEU A 30 9.86 -0.28 1.89
N VAL A 31 9.68 0.94 1.37
CA VAL A 31 10.25 1.36 0.08
C VAL A 31 11.76 1.09 -0.02
N PRO A 32 12.64 1.52 0.92
CA PRO A 32 14.07 1.26 0.81
C PRO A 32 14.44 -0.22 1.01
N ARG A 33 13.57 -1.04 1.62
CA ARG A 33 13.80 -2.47 1.84
C ARG A 33 13.53 -3.31 0.58
N TYR A 34 12.76 -2.77 -0.36
CA TYR A 34 12.36 -3.45 -1.59
C TYR A 34 12.63 -2.59 -2.83
N PRO A 35 13.89 -2.25 -3.14
CA PRO A 35 14.24 -1.33 -4.24
C PRO A 35 13.83 -1.83 -5.63
N ASP A 36 13.71 -3.14 -5.80
CA ASP A 36 13.29 -3.79 -7.05
C ASP A 36 11.77 -3.93 -7.18
N ARG A 37 11.00 -3.46 -6.20
CA ARG A 37 9.53 -3.55 -6.18
C ARG A 37 8.90 -2.16 -6.26
N ILE A 38 7.69 -2.12 -6.81
CA ILE A 38 6.82 -0.95 -6.69
C ILE A 38 6.06 -1.13 -5.39
N ILE A 39 6.20 -0.21 -4.43
CA ILE A 39 5.45 -0.26 -3.18
C ILE A 39 4.40 0.85 -3.22
N ASP A 40 3.16 0.49 -2.94
CA ASP A 40 2.06 1.45 -2.84
C ASP A 40 1.07 0.99 -1.75
N TYR A 41 0.10 1.82 -1.41
CA TYR A 41 -0.89 1.52 -0.39
C TYR A 41 -2.28 2.10 -0.69
N GLY A 42 -3.29 1.52 -0.05
CA GLY A 42 -4.64 2.06 -0.01
C GLY A 42 -5.42 1.56 1.20
N PHE A 43 -6.51 2.27 1.50
CA PHE A 43 -7.37 1.98 2.64
C PHE A 43 -8.72 1.40 2.22
N LEU A 44 -9.24 0.42 2.96
CA LEU A 44 -10.57 -0.12 2.70
C LEU A 44 -11.66 0.92 2.99
N GLU A 45 -11.49 1.71 4.04
CA GLU A 45 -12.46 2.74 4.46
C GLU A 45 -11.82 3.85 5.31
N PHE A 46 -12.57 4.92 5.57
CA PHE A 46 -12.26 6.05 6.47
C PHE A 46 -11.02 6.92 6.16
N ALA A 47 -10.09 6.45 5.34
CA ALA A 47 -8.88 7.15 4.96
C ALA A 47 -8.65 7.10 3.44
N HIS A 48 -7.80 7.99 2.95
CA HIS A 48 -7.45 8.09 1.53
C HIS A 48 -5.95 7.85 1.32
N PRO A 49 -5.54 7.29 0.17
CA PRO A 49 -6.37 6.88 -0.96
C PRO A 49 -7.18 5.60 -0.66
N ILE A 50 -8.42 5.53 -1.19
CA ILE A 50 -9.22 4.30 -1.10
C ILE A 50 -8.55 3.17 -1.89
N TYR A 51 -8.75 1.93 -1.45
CA TYR A 51 -8.04 0.76 -1.98
C TYR A 51 -8.24 0.59 -3.49
N ALA A 52 -9.44 0.84 -4.01
CA ALA A 52 -9.71 0.80 -5.45
C ALA A 52 -8.84 1.79 -6.24
N ALA A 53 -8.70 3.03 -5.75
CA ALA A 53 -7.85 4.04 -6.39
C ALA A 53 -6.36 3.68 -6.28
N ALA A 54 -5.96 2.97 -5.22
CA ALA A 54 -4.61 2.47 -5.07
C ALA A 54 -4.30 1.30 -6.02
N VAL A 55 -5.25 0.39 -6.24
CA VAL A 55 -5.13 -0.67 -7.26
C VAL A 55 -4.96 -0.06 -8.64
N GLU A 56 -5.79 0.93 -9.00
CA GLU A 56 -5.69 1.62 -10.30
C GLU A 56 -4.32 2.29 -10.45
N ARG A 57 -3.88 3.06 -9.45
CA ARG A 57 -2.57 3.72 -9.46
C ARG A 57 -1.42 2.73 -9.62
N MET A 58 -1.45 1.62 -8.89
CA MET A 58 -0.45 0.56 -9.01
C MET A 58 -0.46 -0.09 -10.39
N TYR A 59 -1.65 -0.34 -10.95
CA TYR A 59 -1.79 -0.92 -12.28
C TYR A 59 -1.18 0.00 -13.35
N GLN A 60 -1.49 1.30 -13.29
CA GLN A 60 -0.93 2.30 -14.21
C GLN A 60 0.61 2.39 -14.09
N GLN A 61 1.14 2.39 -12.86
CA GLN A 61 2.58 2.39 -12.62
C GLN A 61 3.26 1.12 -13.16
N ALA A 62 2.65 -0.04 -12.93
CA ALA A 62 3.17 -1.32 -13.43
C ALA A 62 3.12 -1.37 -14.96
N ALA A 63 2.00 -0.97 -15.58
CA ALA A 63 1.82 -0.95 -17.03
C ALA A 63 2.84 -0.03 -17.72
N PHE A 64 3.10 1.14 -17.16
CA PHE A 64 4.12 2.07 -17.66
C PHE A 64 5.54 1.46 -17.64
N LEU A 65 5.85 0.66 -16.61
CA LEU A 65 7.20 0.12 -16.42
C LEU A 65 7.46 -1.20 -17.14
N THR A 66 6.45 -2.05 -17.40
CA THR A 66 6.65 -3.41 -17.91
C THR A 66 5.94 -3.72 -19.23
N GLY A 67 5.06 -2.84 -19.73
CA GLY A 67 4.18 -3.11 -20.87
C GLY A 67 3.08 -4.16 -20.59
N HIS A 68 3.07 -4.77 -19.40
CA HIS A 68 2.05 -5.73 -18.93
C HIS A 68 1.91 -5.64 -17.39
N GLY A 69 0.80 -5.08 -16.89
CA GLY A 69 0.59 -4.83 -15.45
C GLY A 69 0.27 -6.11 -14.65
N ARG A 70 1.05 -6.40 -13.59
CA ARG A 70 0.77 -7.47 -12.60
C ARG A 70 0.87 -6.89 -11.19
N VAL A 71 -0.19 -7.01 -10.40
CA VAL A 71 -0.29 -6.48 -9.02
C VAL A 71 -0.46 -7.64 -8.03
N ALA A 72 0.33 -7.66 -6.96
CA ALA A 72 0.13 -8.57 -5.82
C ALA A 72 -0.23 -7.74 -4.57
N GLY A 73 -1.32 -8.10 -3.89
CA GLY A 73 -1.77 -7.43 -2.66
C GLY A 73 -1.22 -8.12 -1.40
N LEU A 74 -0.68 -7.35 -0.46
CA LEU A 74 -0.27 -7.81 0.87
C LEU A 74 -1.15 -7.11 1.92
N GLY A 75 -1.96 -7.88 2.65
CA GLY A 75 -2.79 -7.35 3.75
C GLY A 75 -1.99 -7.23 5.03
N LEU A 76 -1.86 -6.00 5.57
CA LEU A 76 -1.29 -5.78 6.91
C LEU A 76 -2.45 -5.64 7.90
N LEU A 77 -2.78 -6.71 8.63
CA LEU A 77 -3.77 -6.66 9.72
C LEU A 77 -3.18 -5.90 10.91
N HIS A 78 -3.66 -4.68 11.13
CA HIS A 78 -3.28 -3.84 12.25
C HIS A 78 -3.94 -4.36 13.55
N HIS A 79 -3.33 -5.35 14.21
CA HIS A 79 -3.74 -5.82 15.54
C HIS A 79 -2.99 -5.13 16.69
N LEU A 80 -2.35 -3.98 16.45
CA LEU A 80 -1.53 -3.26 17.44
C LEU A 80 -2.08 -1.90 17.89
N ALA A 81 -3.32 -1.55 17.56
CA ALA A 81 -3.97 -0.32 18.07
C ALA A 81 -4.92 -0.54 19.26
N GLY A 82 -5.04 -1.78 19.76
CA GLY A 82 -6.06 -2.15 20.77
C GLY A 82 -5.59 -2.25 22.22
N GLN A 83 -4.37 -1.81 22.58
CA GLN A 83 -3.83 -1.91 23.96
C GLN A 83 -3.58 -0.56 24.66
N LEU A 84 -4.22 0.52 24.21
CA LEU A 84 -4.26 1.79 24.94
C LEU A 84 -5.69 2.34 25.00
N GLN A 85 -6.56 1.63 25.72
CA GLN A 85 -7.73 2.21 26.39
C GLN A 85 -7.88 1.56 27.77
#